data_AF-A0A9E2YIN1-F1
#
_entry.id   AF-A0A9E2YIN1-F1
#
_cell.length_a   1.000
_cell.length_b   1.000
_cell.length_c   1.000
_cell.angle_alpha   90.00
_cell.angle_beta   90.00
_cell.angle_gamma   90.00
#
_symmetry.space_group_name_H-M   'P 1'
#
loop_
_entity.id
_entity.type
_entity.pdbx_description
1 polymer ?
#
loop_
_entity_poly.entity_id
_entity_poly.type
_entity_poly.pdbx_seq_one_letter_code
_entity_poly.pdbx_strand_id
1 'polypeptide(L)'
;MAEPEPAMPTPSTVNVTQAIQFAQLVNATYATLPGDLTNRAGQALSAGGVDYTVVTTIYANDLATDMDPSRADDEVSIGLICQEDKTGDVAIAIRGTEGWLEWIHDADFLQVPCPFLAGAGHTEDGFT
;
A
#
# COMPACT_ATOMS: atom_id res chain seq x y z
N MET A 1 -32.04 -42.72 1.22
CA MET A 1 -31.48 -41.81 2.23
C MET A 1 -30.74 -40.75 1.45
N ALA A 2 -31.28 -39.53 1.35
CA ALA A 2 -30.70 -38.47 0.52
C ALA A 2 -29.58 -37.76 1.30
N GLU A 3 -28.45 -37.48 0.65
CA GLU A 3 -27.37 -36.68 1.21
C GLU A 3 -27.87 -35.25 1.53
N PRO A 4 -27.45 -34.66 2.67
CA PRO A 4 -27.79 -33.28 2.97
C PRO A 4 -27.10 -32.34 1.98
N GLU A 5 -27.88 -31.40 1.45
CA GLU A 5 -27.43 -30.37 0.52
C GLU A 5 -26.29 -29.54 1.16
N PRO A 6 -25.17 -29.31 0.44
CA PRO A 6 -24.05 -28.57 0.99
C PRO A 6 -24.46 -27.13 1.28
N ALA A 7 -24.18 -26.67 2.51
CA ALA A 7 -24.47 -25.30 2.93
C ALA A 7 -23.76 -24.30 2.01
N MET A 8 -24.54 -23.48 1.31
CA MET A 8 -24.03 -22.35 0.53
C MET A 8 -23.22 -21.43 1.45
N PRO A 9 -21.96 -21.08 1.12
CA PRO A 9 -21.19 -20.14 1.91
C PRO A 9 -21.89 -18.78 1.90
N THR A 10 -22.20 -18.26 3.08
CA THR A 10 -22.72 -16.89 3.22
C THR A 10 -21.69 -15.89 2.70
N PRO A 11 -22.10 -14.89 1.90
CA PRO A 11 -21.20 -13.84 1.44
C PRO A 11 -20.59 -13.11 2.64
N SER A 12 -19.28 -12.86 2.59
CA SER A 12 -18.62 -12.01 3.58
C SER A 12 -19.17 -10.58 3.47
N THR A 13 -19.76 -10.07 4.55
CA THR A 13 -20.17 -8.67 4.64
C THR A 13 -18.91 -7.80 4.72
N VAL A 14 -18.79 -6.80 3.85
CA VAL A 14 -17.69 -5.82 3.89
C VAL A 14 -17.72 -5.05 5.21
N ASN A 15 -16.59 -5.02 5.92
CA ASN A 15 -16.41 -4.18 7.11
C ASN A 15 -15.99 -2.77 6.70
N VAL A 16 -16.98 -1.89 6.53
CA VAL A 16 -16.76 -0.50 6.07
C VAL A 16 -15.91 0.31 7.06
N THR A 17 -16.05 0.06 8.37
CA THR A 17 -15.25 0.76 9.39
C THR A 17 -13.77 0.47 9.23
N GLN A 18 -13.42 -0.80 9.03
CA GLN A 18 -12.04 -1.21 8.79
C GLN A 18 -11.50 -0.67 7.46
N ALA A 19 -12.33 -0.63 6.41
CA ALA A 19 -11.95 -0.02 5.14
C ALA A 19 -11.62 1.47 5.29
N ILE A 20 -12.44 2.23 6.04
CA ILE A 20 -12.21 3.65 6.31
C ILE A 20 -10.93 3.85 7.14
N GLN A 21 -10.69 3.02 8.15
CA GLN A 21 -9.47 3.03 8.95
C GLN A 21 -8.22 2.92 8.08
N PHE A 22 -8.15 1.93 7.20
CA PHE A 22 -6.99 1.77 6.31
C PHE A 22 -6.89 2.84 5.23
N ALA A 23 -8.02 3.33 4.70
CA ALA A 23 -8.01 4.46 3.78
C ALA A 23 -7.43 5.73 4.43
N GLN A 24 -7.75 5.98 5.71
CA GLN A 24 -7.18 7.10 6.46
C GLN A 24 -5.69 6.89 6.76
N LEU A 25 -5.26 5.65 7.00
CA LEU A 25 -3.86 5.31 7.20
C LEU A 25 -3.04 5.59 5.92
N VAL A 26 -3.55 5.20 4.75
CA VAL A 26 -2.96 5.55 3.45
C VAL A 26 -3.00 7.06 3.24
N ASN A 27 -4.11 7.74 3.53
CA ASN A 27 -4.18 9.19 3.38
C ASN A 27 -3.13 9.92 4.25
N ALA A 28 -2.74 9.36 5.40
CA ALA A 28 -1.73 9.95 6.26
C ALA A 28 -0.32 9.97 5.63
N THR A 29 -0.02 9.05 4.71
CA THR A 29 1.31 9.03 4.05
C THR A 29 1.50 10.23 3.13
N TYR A 30 0.42 10.76 2.54
CA TYR A 30 0.44 11.96 1.70
C TYR A 30 0.75 13.27 2.46
N ALA A 31 0.81 13.23 3.79
CA ALA A 31 1.30 14.38 4.58
C ALA A 31 2.83 14.53 4.52
N THR A 32 3.55 13.50 4.06
CA THR A 32 5.01 13.52 3.88
C THR A 32 5.32 13.77 2.41
N LEU A 33 6.07 14.84 2.12
CA LEU A 33 6.48 15.11 0.75
C LEU A 33 7.42 13.99 0.25
N PRO A 34 7.38 13.64 -1.05
CA PRO A 34 8.25 12.62 -1.63
C PRO A 34 9.73 12.76 -1.24
N GLY A 35 10.29 13.97 -1.30
CA GLY A 35 11.69 14.23 -0.97
C GLY A 35 12.00 14.41 0.52
N ASP A 36 11.02 14.23 1.42
CA ASP A 36 11.27 14.26 2.87
C ASP A 36 11.75 12.88 3.35
N LEU A 37 13.07 12.76 3.52
CA LEU A 37 13.75 11.55 3.98
C LEU A 37 13.84 11.41 5.50
N THR A 38 13.05 12.20 6.23
CA THR A 38 12.98 12.09 7.69
C THR A 38 12.29 10.81 8.09
N ASN A 39 13.00 9.91 8.79
CA ASN A 39 12.37 8.74 9.39
C ASN A 39 11.39 9.16 10.49
N ARG A 40 10.13 8.75 10.36
CA ARG A 40 9.03 9.10 11.26
C ARG A 40 8.85 8.11 12.42
N ALA A 41 9.80 7.20 12.65
CA ALA A 41 9.76 6.25 13.76
C ALA A 41 9.42 6.93 15.11
N GLY A 42 8.49 6.32 15.85
CA GLY A 42 7.97 6.82 17.13
C GLY A 42 6.88 7.89 17.02
N GLN A 43 6.52 8.34 15.80
CA GLN A 43 5.42 9.27 15.62
C GLN A 43 4.08 8.58 15.91
N ALA A 44 3.24 9.22 16.72
CA ALA A 44 1.86 8.79 16.93
C ALA A 44 0.98 9.17 15.74
N LEU A 45 0.08 8.27 15.36
CA LEU A 45 -0.87 8.42 14.26
C LEU A 45 -2.23 7.85 14.68
N SER A 46 -3.31 8.52 14.31
CA SER A 46 -4.67 8.01 14.56
C SER A 46 -5.44 7.91 13.25
N ALA A 47 -6.02 6.75 12.98
CA ALA A 47 -6.78 6.46 11.77
C ALA A 47 -7.98 5.57 12.11
N GLY A 48 -9.19 6.00 11.72
CA GLY A 48 -10.43 5.27 11.97
C GLY A 48 -10.79 5.12 13.46
N GLY A 49 -10.21 5.95 14.34
CA GLY A 49 -10.33 5.79 15.80
C GLY A 49 -9.40 4.73 16.39
N VAL A 50 -8.43 4.24 15.62
CA VAL A 50 -7.36 3.36 16.06
C VAL A 50 -6.06 4.16 16.12
N ASP A 51 -5.35 4.00 17.23
CA ASP A 51 -4.08 4.66 17.48
C ASP A 51 -2.93 3.71 17.11
N TYR A 52 -1.96 4.28 16.42
CA TYR A 52 -0.77 3.61 15.93
C TYR A 52 0.49 4.38 16.29
N THR A 53 1.57 3.64 16.43
CA THR A 53 2.92 4.18 16.44
C THR A 53 3.62 3.83 15.14
N VAL A 54 4.19 4.83 14.46
CA VAL A 54 5.03 4.59 13.29
C VAL A 54 6.29 3.85 13.74
N VAL A 55 6.56 2.71 13.13
CA VAL A 55 7.77 1.92 13.34
C VAL A 55 8.90 2.49 12.49
N THR A 56 8.64 2.78 11.21
CA THR A 56 9.60 3.41 10.30
C THR A 56 8.91 3.98 9.05
N THR A 57 9.57 4.93 8.40
CA THR A 57 9.25 5.33 7.02
C THR A 57 9.79 4.30 6.02
N ILE A 58 9.09 4.12 4.89
CA ILE A 58 9.50 3.29 3.75
C ILE A 58 9.98 4.22 2.64
N TYR A 59 11.11 3.85 2.05
CA TYR A 59 11.69 4.59 0.94
C TYR A 59 11.90 3.70 -0.27
N ALA A 60 11.53 4.19 -1.44
CA ALA A 60 11.74 3.53 -2.72
C ALA A 60 11.56 4.54 -3.86
N ASN A 61 12.39 4.47 -4.90
CA ASN A 61 12.20 5.22 -6.15
C ASN A 61 12.38 4.35 -7.41
N ASP A 62 12.59 3.05 -7.22
CA ASP A 62 12.57 2.04 -8.27
C ASP A 62 11.16 1.78 -8.80
N LEU A 63 10.15 1.95 -7.93
CA LEU A 63 8.72 1.94 -8.24
C LEU A 63 8.22 3.22 -8.93
N ALA A 64 9.07 4.24 -9.12
CA ALA A 64 8.68 5.41 -9.90
C ALA A 64 8.55 5.06 -11.38
N THR A 65 7.69 5.79 -12.10
CA THR A 65 7.53 5.60 -13.55
C THR A 65 8.84 5.90 -14.28
N ASP A 66 9.03 5.33 -15.47
CA ASP A 66 10.19 5.59 -16.35
C ASP A 66 10.34 7.08 -16.74
N MET A 67 9.32 7.89 -16.47
CA MET A 67 9.33 9.34 -16.65
C MET A 67 10.06 10.10 -15.56
N ASP A 68 10.26 9.53 -14.37
CA ASP A 68 11.08 10.17 -13.35
C ASP A 68 12.55 10.07 -13.79
N PRO A 69 13.19 11.19 -14.18
CA PRO A 69 14.59 11.17 -14.62
C PRO A 69 15.56 10.76 -13.50
N SER A 70 15.11 10.72 -12.24
CA SER A 70 15.87 10.17 -11.12
C SER A 70 15.33 8.84 -10.59
N ARG A 71 14.51 8.13 -11.39
CA ARG A 71 14.08 6.76 -11.10
C ARG A 71 15.30 5.89 -10.75
N ALA A 72 15.22 5.21 -9.62
CA ALA A 72 16.30 4.41 -9.02
C ALA A 72 17.59 5.16 -8.60
N ASP A 73 17.71 6.46 -8.87
CA ASP A 73 18.86 7.30 -8.48
C ASP A 73 18.61 8.09 -7.19
N ASP A 74 17.37 8.57 -6.98
CA ASP A 74 16.96 9.27 -5.76
C ASP A 74 16.27 8.34 -4.77
N GLU A 75 16.33 8.67 -3.48
CA GLU A 75 15.49 8.04 -2.46
C GLU A 75 14.21 8.86 -2.29
N VAL A 76 13.06 8.19 -2.25
CA VAL A 76 11.74 8.84 -2.13
C VAL A 76 10.95 8.18 -1.02
N SER A 77 10.35 8.98 -0.14
CA SER A 77 9.43 8.51 0.90
C SER A 77 8.11 8.07 0.29
N ILE A 78 7.75 6.79 0.42
CA ILE A 78 6.57 6.19 -0.23
C ILE A 78 5.53 5.64 0.75
N GLY A 79 5.85 5.58 2.04
CA GLY A 79 4.94 4.94 2.98
C GLY A 79 5.45 4.84 4.40
N LEU A 80 4.65 4.19 5.23
CA LEU A 80 4.89 3.99 6.65
C LEU A 80 4.62 2.54 7.04
N ILE A 81 5.45 1.99 7.91
CA ILE A 81 5.12 0.82 8.71
C ILE A 81 4.61 1.31 10.05
N CYS A 82 3.38 0.93 10.41
CA CYS A 82 2.70 1.33 11.64
C CYS A 82 2.36 0.11 12.47
N GLN A 83 2.45 0.23 13.79
CA GLN A 83 1.98 -0.78 14.74
C GLN A 83 0.80 -0.21 15.53
N GLU A 84 -0.30 -0.94 15.59
CA GLU A 84 -1.45 -0.58 16.41
C GLU A 84 -1.09 -0.72 17.90
N ASP A 85 -1.39 0.30 18.68
CA ASP A 85 -0.92 0.39 20.07
C ASP A 85 -1.60 -0.62 21.01
N LYS A 86 -2.82 -1.06 20.69
CA LYS A 86 -3.62 -1.95 21.55
C LYS A 86 -3.42 -3.43 21.25
N THR A 87 -3.37 -3.78 19.98
CA THR A 87 -3.31 -5.17 19.50
C THR A 87 -1.88 -5.61 19.17
N GLY A 88 -1.02 -4.66 18.80
CA GLY A 88 0.29 -4.93 18.24
C GLY A 88 0.27 -5.29 16.75
N ASP A 89 -0.89 -5.23 16.09
CA ASP A 89 -1.04 -5.52 14.66
C ASP A 89 -0.22 -4.53 13.82
N VAL A 90 0.37 -5.03 12.74
CA VAL A 90 1.20 -4.22 11.84
C VAL A 90 0.45 -3.90 10.57
N ALA A 91 0.44 -2.62 10.21
CA ALA A 91 -0.09 -2.12 8.95
C ALA A 91 1.02 -1.45 8.14
N ILE A 92 1.08 -1.79 6.85
CA ILE A 92 2.00 -1.19 5.90
C ILE A 92 1.17 -0.30 4.96
N ALA A 93 1.30 1.01 5.11
CA ALA A 93 0.61 1.98 4.28
C ALA A 93 1.56 2.46 3.20
N ILE A 94 1.22 2.17 1.94
CA ILE A 94 1.98 2.59 0.76
C ILE A 94 1.10 3.57 0.00
N ARG A 95 1.65 4.75 -0.34
CA ARG A 95 0.92 5.73 -1.14
C ARG A 95 0.87 5.31 -2.60
N GLY A 96 -0.15 5.78 -3.31
CA GLY A 96 -0.16 5.78 -4.76
C GLY A 96 0.43 7.08 -5.34
N THR A 97 0.51 7.12 -6.65
CA THR A 97 0.98 8.23 -7.49
C THR A 97 0.26 9.56 -7.20
N GLU A 98 1.01 10.66 -7.02
CA GLU A 98 0.48 11.99 -6.68
C GLU A 98 0.13 12.84 -7.93
N GLY A 99 0.74 12.55 -9.10
CA GLY A 99 0.57 13.32 -10.34
C GLY A 99 -0.42 12.73 -11.35
N TRP A 100 -1.36 13.54 -11.83
CA TRP A 100 -2.26 13.21 -12.96
C TRP A 100 -1.56 12.91 -14.29
N LEU A 101 -0.31 13.38 -14.49
CA LEU A 101 0.50 13.08 -15.68
C LEU A 101 1.15 11.69 -15.59
N GLU A 102 1.52 11.25 -14.40
CA GLU A 102 2.00 9.87 -14.15
C GLU A 102 0.85 8.87 -14.37
N TRP A 103 -0.38 9.22 -13.97
CA TRP A 103 -1.58 8.39 -14.21
C TRP A 103 -1.86 8.03 -15.68
N ILE A 104 -1.47 8.89 -16.64
CA ILE A 104 -1.67 8.64 -18.07
C ILE A 104 -0.68 7.59 -18.59
N HIS A 105 0.48 7.43 -17.93
CA HIS A 105 1.50 6.44 -18.24
C HIS A 105 1.43 5.19 -17.35
N ASP A 106 0.89 5.29 -16.14
CA ASP A 106 0.45 4.16 -15.28
C ASP A 106 -0.64 3.29 -15.96
N ALA A 107 -1.16 3.72 -17.11
CA ALA A 107 -2.07 2.95 -17.93
C ALA A 107 -1.40 1.81 -18.73
N ASP A 108 -0.10 1.56 -18.51
CA ASP A 108 0.58 0.36 -19.03
C ASP A 108 0.25 -0.87 -18.17
N PHE A 109 -1.02 -1.28 -18.21
CA PHE A 109 -1.55 -2.49 -17.56
C PHE A 109 -1.11 -3.79 -18.26
N LEU A 110 -0.02 -3.74 -19.04
CA LEU A 110 0.50 -4.91 -19.71
C LEU A 110 0.93 -5.92 -18.65
N GLN A 111 0.38 -7.13 -18.76
CA GLN A 111 0.72 -8.22 -17.89
C GLN A 111 2.07 -8.80 -18.30
N VAL A 112 3.07 -8.65 -17.46
CA VAL A 112 4.40 -9.26 -17.61
C VAL A 112 4.56 -10.40 -16.60
N PRO A 113 5.33 -11.47 -16.89
CA PRO A 113 5.61 -12.49 -15.90
C PRO A 113 6.26 -11.87 -14.66
N CYS A 114 5.78 -12.21 -13.46
CA CYS A 114 6.33 -11.68 -12.22
C CYS A 114 7.84 -11.96 -12.13
N PRO A 115 8.71 -10.94 -12.17
CA PRO A 115 10.15 -11.18 -12.31
C PRO A 115 10.82 -11.59 -11.00
N PHE A 116 10.17 -11.34 -9.86
CA PHE A 116 10.74 -11.56 -8.53
C PHE A 116 10.19 -12.80 -7.81
N LEU A 117 9.07 -13.40 -8.27
CA LEU A 117 8.51 -14.62 -7.67
C LEU A 117 8.11 -15.64 -8.72
N ALA A 118 8.95 -16.67 -8.87
CA ALA A 118 8.71 -17.77 -9.80
C ALA A 118 7.39 -18.49 -9.50
N GLY A 119 6.53 -18.60 -10.51
CA GLY A 119 5.23 -19.25 -10.39
C GLY A 119 4.09 -18.35 -9.85
N ALA A 120 4.35 -17.07 -9.57
CA ALA A 120 3.33 -16.11 -9.13
C ALA A 120 2.37 -15.64 -10.24
N GLY A 121 2.59 -16.07 -11.49
CA GLY A 121 1.80 -15.64 -12.63
C GLY A 121 2.33 -14.35 -13.24
N HIS A 122 1.42 -13.44 -13.62
CA HIS A 122 1.75 -12.16 -14.22
C HIS A 122 1.46 -11.01 -13.25
N THR A 123 2.23 -9.96 -13.37
CA THR A 123 2.12 -8.67 -12.68
C THR A 123 1.95 -7.57 -13.71
N GLU A 124 1.43 -6.42 -13.30
CA GLU A 124 1.40 -5.24 -14.17
C GLU A 124 2.81 -4.66 -14.33
N ASP A 125 3.20 -4.31 -15.56
CA ASP A 125 4.53 -3.81 -15.91
C ASP A 125 4.91 -2.56 -15.10
N GLY A 126 3.92 -1.69 -14.80
CA GLY A 126 4.14 -0.50 -13.98
C GLY A 126 4.58 -0.77 -12.52
N PHE A 127 4.43 -2.00 -12.02
CA PHE A 127 4.83 -2.38 -10.65
C PHE A 127 6.09 -3.27 -10.60
N THR A 128 6.75 -3.54 -11.74
CA THR A 128 7.86 -4.51 -11.84
C THR A 128 9.04 -4.03 -12.67
#